data_AF-A0A177S736-F1
#
_entry.id   AF-A0A177S736-F1
#
_cell.length_a   1.000
_cell.length_b   1.000
_cell.length_c   1.000
_cell.angle_alpha   90.00
_cell.angle_beta   90.00
_cell.angle_gamma   90.00
#
_symmetry.space_group_name_H-M   'P 1'
#
loop_
_entity.id
_entity.type
_entity.pdbx_description
1 polymer ?
#
loop_
_entity_poly.entity_id
_entity_poly.type
_entity_poly.pdbx_seq_one_letter_code
_entity_poly.pdbx_strand_id
1 'polypeptide(L)'
;MSSKKVWTVEGYEEQGQEKHGKASKSETYTNEADAKKAAKKMADQNDHLDVYVIYTSTVNGKTEERFFNSNGKYSEEGFEW
;
A
#
# COMPACT_ATOMS: atom_id res chain seq x y z
N MET A 1 8.05 -25.39 1.13
CA MET A 1 6.74 -24.71 0.99
C MET A 1 7.02 -23.29 0.53
N SER A 2 6.46 -22.85 -0.61
CA SER A 2 6.63 -21.48 -1.09
C SER A 2 5.61 -20.56 -0.43
N SER A 3 6.09 -19.58 0.32
CA SER A 3 5.28 -18.45 0.80
C SER A 3 5.38 -17.34 -0.23
N LYS A 4 4.25 -16.87 -0.77
CA LYS A 4 4.24 -15.73 -1.70
C LYS A 4 3.91 -14.47 -0.89
N LYS A 5 4.88 -13.57 -0.77
CA LYS A 5 4.74 -12.25 -0.15
C LYS A 5 4.67 -11.21 -1.26
N VAL A 6 3.65 -10.36 -1.22
CA VAL A 6 3.40 -9.32 -2.20
C VAL A 6 3.04 -8.04 -1.46
N TRP A 7 3.58 -6.92 -1.89
CA TRP A 7 3.25 -5.59 -1.41
C TRP A 7 2.68 -4.80 -2.57
N THR A 8 1.47 -4.27 -2.44
CA THR A 8 0.82 -3.46 -3.46
C THR A 8 0.68 -2.05 -2.92
N VAL A 9 1.19 -1.06 -3.64
CA VAL A 9 1.01 0.36 -3.33
C VAL A 9 -0.11 0.88 -4.22
N GLU A 10 -1.14 1.43 -3.62
CA GLU A 10 -2.32 1.93 -4.32
C GLU A 10 -2.58 3.39 -3.97
N GLY A 11 -2.91 4.20 -4.97
CA GLY A 11 -3.25 5.62 -4.81
C GLY A 11 -4.66 5.90 -5.29
N TYR A 12 -5.46 6.55 -4.46
CA TYR A 12 -6.88 6.82 -4.68
C TYR A 12 -7.13 8.33 -4.73
N GLU A 13 -7.88 8.82 -5.72
CA GLU A 13 -8.22 10.25 -5.85
C GLU A 13 -9.21 10.73 -4.79
N GLU A 14 -10.01 9.84 -4.22
CA GLU A 14 -10.92 10.13 -3.12
C GLU A 14 -10.32 9.68 -1.78
N GLN A 15 -10.17 10.63 -0.85
CA GLN A 15 -9.75 10.34 0.52
C GLN A 15 -10.78 9.45 1.23
N GLY A 16 -10.30 8.42 1.93
CA GLY A 16 -11.15 7.52 2.72
C GLY A 16 -11.78 6.35 1.94
N GLN A 17 -11.34 6.07 0.71
CA GLN A 17 -11.74 4.86 -0.03
C GLN A 17 -10.93 3.61 0.36
N GLU A 18 -10.66 3.43 1.66
CA GLU A 18 -9.97 2.26 2.22
C GLU A 18 -10.55 0.92 1.76
N LYS A 19 -11.81 0.90 1.34
CA LYS A 19 -12.49 -0.29 0.82
C LYS A 19 -13.44 0.10 -0.31
N HIS A 20 -13.19 -0.46 -1.50
CA HIS A 20 -14.11 -0.52 -2.66
C HIS A 20 -13.98 0.53 -3.78
N GLY A 21 -12.91 1.33 -3.79
CA GLY A 21 -12.54 2.16 -4.95
C GLY A 21 -11.73 1.41 -6.00
N LYS A 22 -11.70 1.93 -7.24
CA LYS A 22 -10.65 1.55 -8.22
C LYS A 22 -9.45 2.46 -7.97
N ALA A 23 -8.31 1.90 -7.58
CA ALA A 23 -7.09 2.69 -7.43
C ALA A 23 -6.75 3.40 -8.77
N SER A 24 -6.50 4.71 -8.70
CA SER A 24 -6.07 5.49 -9.86
C SER A 24 -4.65 5.12 -10.26
N LYS A 25 -3.83 4.68 -9.29
CA LYS A 25 -2.50 4.10 -9.50
C LYS A 25 -2.30 2.88 -8.63
N SER A 26 -1.65 1.86 -9.17
CA SER A 26 -1.29 0.64 -8.44
C SER A 26 0.08 0.14 -8.88
N GLU A 27 0.98 -0.16 -7.94
CA GLU A 27 2.28 -0.76 -8.20
C GLU A 27 2.54 -1.93 -7.25
N THR A 28 3.21 -2.99 -7.71
CA THR A 28 3.44 -4.21 -6.91
C THR A 28 4.92 -4.50 -6.72
N TYR A 29 5.29 -4.89 -5.50
CA TYR A 29 6.65 -5.14 -5.05
C TYR A 29 6.74 -6.46 -4.28
N THR A 30 7.93 -7.06 -4.28
CA THR A 30 8.23 -8.29 -3.53
C THR A 30 8.89 -8.01 -2.17
N ASN A 31 9.16 -6.74 -1.88
CA ASN A 31 9.90 -6.29 -0.70
C ASN A 31 9.23 -5.07 -0.04
N GLU A 32 9.24 -5.04 1.29
CA GLU A 32 8.63 -3.97 2.09
C GLU A 32 9.32 -2.62 1.87
N ALA A 33 10.65 -2.61 1.82
CA ALA A 33 11.42 -1.37 1.67
C ALA A 33 11.13 -0.67 0.32
N ASP A 34 10.99 -1.44 -0.75
CA ASP A 34 10.64 -0.92 -2.07
C ASP A 34 9.20 -0.40 -2.09
N ALA A 35 8.26 -1.12 -1.47
CA ALA A 35 6.88 -0.66 -1.34
C ALA A 35 6.77 0.64 -0.52
N LYS A 36 7.53 0.74 0.59
CA LYS A 36 7.65 1.96 1.40
C LYS A 36 8.15 3.16 0.59
N LYS A 37 9.21 2.95 -0.19
CA LYS A 37 9.79 4.00 -1.03
C LYS A 37 8.85 4.41 -2.17
N ALA A 38 8.16 3.44 -2.76
CA ALA A 38 7.19 3.66 -3.81
C ALA A 38 5.96 4.41 -3.33
N ALA A 39 5.39 4.01 -2.19
CA ALA A 39 4.30 4.72 -1.54
C ALA A 39 4.70 6.18 -1.25
N LYS A 40 5.95 6.41 -0.79
CA LYS A 40 6.44 7.77 -0.52
C LYS A 40 6.47 8.59 -1.78
N LYS A 41 7.10 8.02 -2.81
CA LYS A 41 7.20 8.65 -4.11
C LYS A 41 5.81 8.93 -4.70
N MET A 42 4.85 8.02 -4.55
CA MET A 42 3.50 8.20 -5.05
C MET A 42 2.80 9.35 -4.32
N ALA A 43 2.89 9.42 -3.00
CA ALA A 43 2.31 10.53 -2.25
C ALA A 43 2.99 11.87 -2.55
N ASP A 44 4.33 11.91 -2.58
CA ASP A 44 5.09 13.12 -2.94
C ASP A 44 4.77 13.63 -4.36
N GLN A 45 4.57 12.72 -5.31
CA GLN A 45 4.25 13.07 -6.69
C GLN A 45 2.76 13.39 -6.90
N ASN A 46 1.89 12.96 -5.99
CA ASN A 46 0.45 13.06 -6.14
C ASN A 46 -0.16 13.45 -4.78
N ASP A 47 0.01 14.72 -4.41
CA ASP A 47 -0.49 15.31 -3.15
C ASP A 47 -2.01 15.16 -2.95
N HIS A 48 -2.75 14.96 -4.05
CA HIS A 48 -4.19 14.72 -4.06
C HIS A 48 -4.59 13.25 -3.92
N LEU A 49 -3.63 12.31 -4.01
CA LEU A 49 -3.92 10.88 -3.87
C LEU A 49 -3.74 10.45 -2.43
N ASP A 50 -4.72 9.69 -1.94
CA ASP A 50 -4.64 8.95 -0.71
C ASP A 50 -3.92 7.62 -0.98
N VAL A 51 -2.74 7.42 -0.39
CA VAL A 51 -1.83 6.32 -0.71
C VAL A 51 -1.87 5.23 0.36
N TYR A 52 -2.15 4.02 -0.07
CA TYR A 52 -2.23 2.81 0.75
C TYR A 52 -1.15 1.81 0.36
N VAL A 53 -0.68 1.04 1.33
CA VAL A 53 0.16 -0.13 1.10
C VAL A 53 -0.58 -1.36 1.59
N ILE A 54 -0.72 -2.34 0.70
CA ILE A 54 -1.41 -3.60 0.96
C ILE A 54 -0.37 -4.72 0.94
N TYR A 55 -0.19 -5.38 2.08
CA TYR A 55 0.64 -6.57 2.17
C TYR A 55 -0.23 -7.81 2.09
N THR A 56 0.04 -8.66 1.09
CA THR A 56 -0.60 -9.96 0.93
C THR A 56 0.43 -11.07 1.13
N SER A 57 0.19 -11.94 2.11
CA SER A 57 1.00 -13.14 2.36
C SER A 57 0.16 -14.37 2.14
N THR A 58 0.53 -15.22 1.19
CA THR A 58 -0.12 -16.52 1.01
C THR A 58 0.79 -17.64 1.49
N VAL A 59 0.36 -18.32 2.56
CA VAL A 59 1.08 -19.44 3.18
C VAL A 59 0.12 -20.62 3.28
N ASN A 60 0.49 -21.74 2.64
CA ASN A 60 -0.27 -22.99 2.69
C ASN A 60 -1.77 -22.83 2.33
N GLY A 61 -2.06 -22.00 1.32
CA GLY A 61 -3.43 -21.71 0.85
C GLY A 61 -4.23 -20.73 1.71
N LYS A 62 -3.64 -20.21 2.80
CA LYS A 62 -4.22 -19.12 3.60
C LYS A 62 -3.60 -17.80 3.20
N THR A 63 -4.44 -16.82 2.88
CA THR A 63 -4.01 -15.47 2.52
C THR A 63 -4.28 -14.53 3.68
N GLU A 64 -3.22 -13.89 4.18
CA GLU A 64 -3.28 -12.78 5.13
C GLU A 64 -3.08 -11.48 4.37
N GLU A 65 -3.94 -10.51 4.63
CA GLU A 65 -3.87 -9.17 4.04
C GLU A 65 -3.77 -8.13 5.15
N ARG A 66 -2.87 -7.15 4.98
CA ARG A 66 -2.72 -6.01 5.88
C ARG A 66 -2.73 -4.73 5.07
N PHE A 67 -3.41 -3.72 5.59
CA PHE A 67 -3.53 -2.40 4.98
C PHE A 67 -2.77 -1.40 5.85
N PHE A 68 -1.97 -0.57 5.20
CA PHE A 68 -1.21 0.49 5.83
C PHE A 68 -1.61 1.79 5.14
N ASN A 69 -2.16 2.73 5.89
CA ASN A 69 -2.58 4.03 5.38
C ASN A 69 -1.62 5.11 5.88
N SER A 70 -1.37 6.11 5.04
CA SER A 70 -0.84 7.39 5.50
C SER A 70 -2.01 8.21 6.07
N ASN A 71 -1.94 8.64 7.33
CA ASN A 71 -3.01 9.43 7.97
C ASN A 71 -3.14 10.88 7.41
N GLY A 72 -3.08 11.06 6.09
CA GLY A 72 -2.98 12.36 5.39
C GLY A 72 -1.63 13.06 5.53
N LYS A 73 -0.63 12.41 6.17
CA LYS A 73 0.74 12.91 6.31
C LYS A 73 1.72 11.79 6.01
N TYR A 74 2.36 11.87 4.83
CA TYR A 74 3.40 10.92 4.46
C TYR A 74 4.69 11.19 5.25
N SER A 75 4.74 10.68 6.48
CA SER A 75 5.95 10.51 7.29
C SER A 75 6.18 9.01 7.49
N GLU A 76 7.43 8.55 7.64
CA GLU A 76 7.69 7.13 8.00
C GLU A 76 6.96 6.72 9.29
N GLU A 77 6.75 7.68 10.20
CA GLU A 77 5.95 7.55 11.43
C GLU A 77 4.43 7.68 11.22
N GLY A 78 3.99 8.16 10.05
CA GLY A 78 2.59 8.42 9.72
C GLY A 78 1.88 7.27 9.00
N PHE A 79 2.61 6.21 8.68
CA PHE A 79 2.05 4.92 8.28
C PHE A 79 1.89 4.04 9.51
N GLU A 80 0.66 3.67 9.84
CA GLU A 80 0.42 2.59 10.79
C GLU A 80 0.70 1.26 10.07
N TRP A 81 1.83 0.62 10.38
CA TRP A 81 2.30 -0.69 9.86
C TRP A 81 1.82 -1.89 10.71
#